data_AF-A0A1V5XVH3-F1
#
_entry.id   AF-A0A1V5XVH3-F1
#
_cell.length_a   1.000
_cell.length_b   1.000
_cell.length_c   1.000
_cell.angle_alpha   90.00
_cell.angle_beta   90.00
_cell.angle_gamma   90.00
#
_symmetry.space_group_name_H-M   'P 1'
#
loop_
_entity.id
_entity.type
_entity.pdbx_description
1 polymer ?
#
loop_
_entity_poly.entity_id
_entity_poly.type
_entity_poly.pdbx_seq_one_letter_code
_entity_poly.pdbx_strand_id
1 'polypeptide(L)'
;MFVPVTYPQNATDEQLQAQEQQFFATTLDCQILAEVWEALASQPPLWCSPEVQLQDWSIAERMQELARRPDVRLTIMLKGVVAGLPPKTTRAMPPQFQADFLDQVRQNGEKSAGEQIGHFGYATLMIHTDRVKRVHQLLLRLNWEDDTPATKSLIATLISSALATDREYHESGQDKTHTPPITAHDLLSALNPLDYVTHVSREELAEIMRRRLEYEIKHQPHPAEEELEFITVDGLCRQMPTKCLRPAVELIFDRLGYPKPETASQAPADNGPATQIPDDGETALESELPEFHLDRDESDSPPILDEPGHSPKA
;
A
#
# COMPACT_ATOMS: atom_id res chain seq x y z
N MET A 1 -6.44 -11.65 9.32
CA MET A 1 -7.77 -12.29 9.53
C MET A 1 -8.82 -11.18 9.52
N PHE A 2 -9.72 -11.16 8.53
CA PHE A 2 -10.79 -10.15 8.49
C PHE A 2 -11.83 -10.45 9.56
N VAL A 3 -12.05 -9.50 10.47
CA VAL A 3 -13.13 -9.55 11.46
C VAL A 3 -14.18 -8.51 11.04
N PRO A 4 -15.31 -8.92 10.45
CA PRO A 4 -16.38 -7.98 10.12
C PRO A 4 -16.99 -7.44 11.41
N VAL A 5 -17.50 -6.20 11.36
CA VAL A 5 -18.30 -5.65 12.46
C VAL A 5 -19.55 -6.51 12.64
N THR A 6 -19.74 -7.01 13.86
CA THR A 6 -20.93 -7.76 14.24
C THR A 6 -21.98 -6.83 14.80
N TYR A 7 -23.12 -6.77 14.12
CA TYR A 7 -24.24 -5.91 14.54
C TYR A 7 -25.28 -6.69 15.35
N PRO A 8 -25.75 -6.16 16.47
CA PRO A 8 -26.87 -6.75 17.21
C PRO A 8 -28.17 -6.62 16.40
N GLN A 9 -28.99 -7.68 16.41
CA GLN A 9 -30.17 -7.81 15.53
C GLN A 9 -31.26 -6.74 15.74
N ASN A 10 -31.27 -6.07 16.90
CA ASN A 10 -32.28 -5.08 17.28
C ASN A 10 -31.68 -3.69 17.58
N ALA A 11 -30.46 -3.39 17.12
CA ALA A 11 -29.90 -2.06 17.31
C ALA A 11 -30.64 -1.00 16.49
N THR A 12 -30.76 0.20 17.05
CA THR A 12 -31.20 1.39 16.32
C THR A 12 -30.13 1.87 15.36
N ASP A 13 -30.50 2.64 14.33
CA ASP A 13 -29.52 3.20 13.38
C ASP A 13 -28.43 4.04 14.09
N GLU A 14 -28.81 4.79 15.12
CA GLU A 14 -27.87 5.56 15.96
C GLU A 14 -26.88 4.65 16.69
N GLN A 15 -27.33 3.51 17.21
CA GLN A 15 -26.46 2.53 17.86
C GLN A 15 -25.51 1.87 16.87
N LEU A 16 -25.99 1.54 15.66
CA LEU A 16 -25.14 0.97 14.62
C LEU A 16 -24.08 1.97 14.16
N GLN A 17 -24.46 3.24 13.99
CA GLN A 17 -23.54 4.32 13.62
C GLN A 17 -22.49 4.58 14.71
N ALA A 18 -22.90 4.59 15.99
CA ALA A 18 -21.95 4.74 17.10
C ALA A 18 -20.97 3.55 17.17
N GLN A 19 -21.44 2.32 16.92
CA GLN A 19 -20.59 1.14 16.86
C GLN A 19 -19.59 1.20 15.70
N GLU A 20 -20.01 1.67 14.53
CA GLU A 20 -19.09 1.89 13.41
C GLU A 20 -18.03 2.93 13.70
N GLN A 21 -18.43 4.07 14.28
CA GLN A 21 -17.50 5.13 14.64
C GLN A 21 -16.49 4.62 15.67
N GLN A 22 -16.95 3.88 16.67
CA GLN A 22 -16.08 3.27 17.67
C GLN A 22 -15.15 2.24 17.01
N PHE A 23 -15.68 1.33 16.18
CA PHE A 23 -14.87 0.32 15.49
C PHE A 23 -13.82 0.98 14.59
N PHE A 24 -14.19 2.00 13.82
CA PHE A 24 -13.25 2.74 12.98
C PHE A 24 -12.16 3.41 13.81
N ALA A 25 -12.53 4.06 14.92
CA ALA A 25 -11.57 4.69 15.83
C ALA A 25 -10.60 3.69 16.46
N THR A 26 -11.06 2.48 16.79
CA THR A 26 -10.21 1.44 17.43
C THR A 26 -9.44 0.58 16.43
N THR A 27 -9.71 0.67 15.13
CA THR A 27 -9.18 -0.25 14.12
C THR A 27 -8.26 0.49 13.15
N LEU A 28 -6.96 0.47 13.44
CA LEU A 28 -5.94 1.28 12.76
C LEU A 28 -5.82 1.00 11.26
N ASP A 29 -5.87 -0.28 10.86
CA ASP A 29 -5.80 -0.67 9.44
C ASP A 29 -6.96 -0.08 8.62
N CYS A 30 -8.17 0.00 9.21
CA CYS A 30 -9.30 0.66 8.56
C CYS A 30 -9.03 2.15 8.30
N GLN A 31 -8.41 2.86 9.26
CA GLN A 31 -8.13 4.29 9.14
C GLN A 31 -7.08 4.54 8.07
N ILE A 32 -5.96 3.81 8.12
CA ILE A 32 -4.87 3.93 7.14
C ILE A 32 -5.41 3.64 5.74
N LEU A 33 -6.17 2.55 5.55
CA LEU A 33 -6.72 2.23 4.24
C LEU A 33 -7.72 3.28 3.77
N ALA A 34 -8.58 3.80 4.65
CA ALA A 34 -9.53 4.85 4.27
C ALA A 34 -8.81 6.10 3.75
N GLU A 35 -7.74 6.54 4.42
CA GLU A 35 -6.91 7.67 3.97
C GLU A 35 -6.22 7.40 2.63
N VAL A 36 -5.71 6.18 2.42
CA VAL A 36 -5.08 5.77 1.16
C VAL A 36 -6.09 5.82 0.02
N TRP A 37 -7.32 5.32 0.24
CA TRP A 37 -8.38 5.39 -0.77
C TRP A 37 -8.89 6.82 -1.00
N GLU A 38 -8.89 7.67 0.03
CA GLU A 38 -9.22 9.10 -0.10
C GLU A 38 -8.15 9.86 -0.88
N ALA A 39 -6.87 9.57 -0.65
CA ALA A 39 -5.76 10.11 -1.43
C ALA A 39 -5.84 9.66 -2.90
N LEU A 40 -6.12 8.38 -3.15
CA LEU A 40 -6.40 7.84 -4.49
C LEU A 40 -7.53 8.59 -5.20
N ALA A 41 -8.61 8.91 -4.48
CA ALA A 41 -9.74 9.63 -5.04
C ALA A 41 -9.40 11.08 -5.40
N SER A 42 -8.57 11.72 -4.58
CA SER A 42 -8.20 13.12 -4.73
C SER A 42 -7.24 13.35 -5.90
N GLN A 43 -6.30 12.41 -6.11
CA GLN A 43 -5.33 12.45 -7.20
C GLN A 43 -5.19 11.06 -7.82
N PRO A 44 -6.17 10.63 -8.64
CA PRO A 44 -6.18 9.28 -9.17
C PRO A 44 -5.05 9.07 -10.18
N PRO A 45 -4.14 8.12 -9.96
CA PRO A 45 -3.21 7.72 -10.99
C PRO A 45 -3.97 7.01 -12.12
N LEU A 46 -3.41 6.99 -13.34
CA LEU A 46 -4.08 6.44 -14.52
C LEU A 46 -4.49 4.97 -14.34
N TRP A 47 -3.70 4.19 -13.60
CA TRP A 47 -3.97 2.78 -13.33
C TRP A 47 -5.08 2.55 -12.28
N CYS A 48 -5.56 3.60 -11.61
CA CYS A 48 -6.62 3.56 -10.59
C CYS A 48 -7.65 4.69 -10.77
N SER A 49 -7.99 5.02 -12.02
CA SER A 49 -9.04 6.02 -12.27
C SER A 49 -10.39 5.57 -11.66
N PRO A 50 -11.32 6.49 -11.36
CA PRO A 50 -12.64 6.13 -10.87
C PRO A 50 -13.35 5.07 -11.72
N GLU A 51 -13.17 5.10 -13.04
CA GLU A 51 -13.71 4.13 -13.98
C GLU A 51 -13.07 2.74 -13.78
N VAL A 52 -11.75 2.69 -13.60
CA VAL A 52 -11.04 1.42 -13.29
C VAL A 52 -11.50 0.89 -11.94
N GLN A 53 -11.66 1.76 -10.94
CA GLN A 53 -12.16 1.36 -9.62
C GLN A 53 -13.58 0.79 -9.69
N LEU A 54 -14.45 1.30 -10.57
CA LEU A 54 -15.79 0.73 -10.80
C LEU A 54 -15.78 -0.60 -11.54
N GLN A 55 -14.75 -0.87 -12.36
CA GLN A 55 -14.58 -2.17 -13.01
C GLN A 55 -14.13 -3.24 -12.01
N ASP A 56 -13.18 -2.92 -11.14
CA ASP A 56 -12.58 -3.86 -10.19
C ASP A 56 -13.40 -4.07 -8.92
N TRP A 57 -14.21 -3.07 -8.57
CA TRP A 57 -15.11 -3.07 -7.45
C TRP A 57 -16.36 -2.34 -7.91
N SER A 58 -17.42 -3.05 -8.24
CA SER A 58 -18.61 -2.44 -8.86
C SER A 58 -19.51 -1.75 -7.84
N ILE A 59 -20.49 -0.96 -8.32
CA ILE A 59 -21.55 -0.41 -7.45
C ILE A 59 -22.35 -1.56 -6.82
N ALA A 60 -22.65 -2.61 -7.59
CA ALA A 60 -23.34 -3.80 -7.12
C ALA A 60 -22.58 -4.49 -5.99
N GLU A 61 -21.27 -4.67 -6.15
CA GLU A 61 -20.44 -5.28 -5.11
C GLU A 61 -20.39 -4.43 -3.85
N ARG A 62 -20.18 -3.11 -3.96
CA ARG A 62 -20.20 -2.19 -2.79
C ARG A 62 -21.55 -2.22 -2.06
N MET A 63 -22.66 -2.19 -2.80
CA MET A 63 -24.01 -2.28 -2.21
C MET A 63 -24.24 -3.61 -1.51
N GLN A 64 -23.73 -4.70 -2.09
CA GLN A 64 -23.85 -6.03 -1.52
C GLN A 64 -23.02 -6.19 -0.23
N GLU A 65 -21.82 -5.62 -0.17
CA GLU A 65 -21.03 -5.55 1.07
C GLU A 65 -21.78 -4.79 2.18
N LEU A 66 -22.58 -3.78 1.80
CA LEU A 66 -23.44 -3.02 2.69
C LEU A 66 -24.82 -3.66 2.91
N ALA A 67 -25.05 -4.93 2.54
CA ALA A 67 -26.37 -5.57 2.65
C ALA A 67 -26.94 -5.56 4.08
N ARG A 68 -26.07 -5.59 5.10
CA ARG A 68 -26.46 -5.55 6.53
C ARG A 68 -26.72 -4.13 7.06
N ARG A 69 -26.50 -3.09 6.25
CA ARG A 69 -26.59 -1.67 6.62
C ARG A 69 -27.58 -0.91 5.73
N PRO A 70 -28.89 -1.20 5.84
CA PRO A 70 -29.92 -0.58 4.99
C PRO A 70 -30.03 0.94 5.18
N ASP A 71 -29.64 1.45 6.34
CA ASP A 71 -29.49 2.87 6.68
C ASP A 71 -28.36 3.54 5.87
N VAL A 72 -27.18 2.91 5.79
CA VAL A 72 -26.05 3.41 4.99
C VAL A 72 -26.41 3.40 3.51
N ARG A 73 -26.99 2.29 3.01
CA ARG A 73 -27.43 2.21 1.61
C ARG A 73 -28.48 3.26 1.28
N LEU A 74 -29.42 3.53 2.19
CA LEU A 74 -30.39 4.62 2.02
C LEU A 74 -29.67 5.97 1.88
N THR A 75 -28.70 6.27 2.74
CA THR A 75 -27.91 7.50 2.66
C THR A 75 -27.18 7.62 1.32
N ILE A 76 -26.58 6.53 0.84
CA ILE A 76 -25.92 6.50 -0.49
C ILE A 76 -26.93 6.77 -1.60
N MET A 77 -28.10 6.12 -1.57
CA MET A 77 -29.17 6.35 -2.53
C MET A 77 -29.65 7.80 -2.52
N LEU A 78 -29.82 8.41 -1.35
CA LEU A 78 -30.26 9.81 -1.23
C LEU A 78 -29.21 10.81 -1.75
N LYS A 79 -27.92 10.48 -1.67
CA LYS A 79 -26.83 11.29 -2.24
C LYS A 79 -26.67 11.09 -3.75
N GLY A 80 -26.81 9.84 -4.19
CA GLY A 80 -26.57 9.43 -5.57
C GLY A 80 -27.75 9.66 -6.51
N VAL A 81 -28.95 9.89 -5.99
CA VAL A 81 -30.16 10.09 -6.79
C VAL A 81 -30.69 11.51 -6.61
N VAL A 82 -31.00 12.18 -7.72
CA VAL A 82 -31.75 13.44 -7.71
C VAL A 82 -33.21 13.11 -7.34
N ALA A 83 -33.59 13.43 -6.11
CA ALA A 83 -34.93 13.45 -5.48
C ALA A 83 -36.07 12.64 -6.15
N GLY A 84 -36.70 11.71 -5.41
CA GLY A 84 -37.99 11.13 -5.81
C GLY A 84 -38.40 9.81 -5.16
N LEU A 85 -37.45 9.07 -4.56
CA LEU A 85 -37.76 7.78 -3.93
C LEU A 85 -38.15 7.94 -2.45
N PRO A 86 -39.31 7.42 -2.01
CA PRO A 86 -39.72 7.47 -0.60
C PRO A 86 -38.73 6.71 0.30
N PRO A 87 -38.20 7.30 1.39
CA PRO A 87 -37.13 6.70 2.19
C PRO A 87 -37.41 5.29 2.71
N LYS A 88 -38.65 5.03 3.16
CA LYS A 88 -39.07 3.70 3.65
C LYS A 88 -38.99 2.63 2.57
N THR A 89 -39.45 2.95 1.35
CA THR A 89 -39.41 2.04 0.22
C THR A 89 -37.97 1.82 -0.22
N THR A 90 -37.19 2.89 -0.37
CA THR A 90 -35.77 2.82 -0.75
C THR A 90 -34.99 1.94 0.19
N ARG A 91 -35.20 2.07 1.51
CA ARG A 91 -34.52 1.26 2.53
C ARG A 91 -34.82 -0.24 2.40
N ALA A 92 -36.04 -0.59 2.03
CA ALA A 92 -36.49 -1.98 1.86
C ALA A 92 -36.05 -2.60 0.53
N MET A 93 -35.55 -1.80 -0.43
CA MET A 93 -35.08 -2.32 -1.71
C MET A 93 -33.87 -3.25 -1.52
N PRO A 94 -33.80 -4.33 -2.31
CA PRO A 94 -32.62 -5.18 -2.35
C PRO A 94 -31.37 -4.39 -2.77
N PRO A 95 -30.17 -4.73 -2.25
CA PRO A 95 -28.92 -4.08 -2.63
C PRO A 95 -28.67 -4.06 -4.14
N GLN A 96 -28.98 -5.17 -4.83
CA GLN A 96 -28.82 -5.26 -6.28
C GLN A 96 -29.67 -4.22 -7.03
N PHE A 97 -30.94 -4.04 -6.64
CA PHE A 97 -31.82 -3.05 -7.28
C PHE A 97 -31.31 -1.62 -7.06
N GLN A 98 -30.83 -1.31 -5.86
CA GLN A 98 -30.22 -0.02 -5.55
C GLN A 98 -28.97 0.22 -6.41
N ALA A 99 -28.15 -0.80 -6.59
CA ALA A 99 -26.98 -0.72 -7.44
C ALA A 99 -27.31 -0.51 -8.92
N ASP A 100 -28.24 -1.30 -9.47
CA ASP A 100 -28.68 -1.17 -10.87
C ASP A 100 -29.22 0.24 -11.15
N PHE A 101 -29.97 0.80 -10.18
CA PHE A 101 -30.48 2.17 -10.27
C PHE A 101 -29.36 3.21 -10.31
N LEU A 102 -28.37 3.11 -9.40
CA LEU A 102 -27.22 4.02 -9.38
C LEU A 102 -26.34 3.89 -10.62
N ASP A 103 -26.15 2.67 -11.13
CA ASP A 103 -25.45 2.44 -12.39
C ASP A 103 -26.21 3.07 -13.57
N GLN A 104 -27.54 3.02 -13.58
CA GLN A 104 -28.35 3.68 -14.61
C GLN A 104 -28.24 5.21 -14.55
N VAL A 105 -28.28 5.80 -13.35
CA VAL A 105 -28.05 7.26 -13.15
C VAL A 105 -26.70 7.67 -13.72
N ARG A 106 -25.65 6.88 -13.47
CA ARG A 106 -24.31 7.10 -14.04
C ARG A 106 -24.29 6.95 -15.55
N GLN A 107 -24.90 5.91 -16.10
CA GLN A 107 -24.96 5.65 -17.55
C GLN A 107 -25.72 6.75 -18.30
N ASN A 108 -26.73 7.37 -17.67
CA ASN A 108 -27.44 8.53 -18.21
C ASN A 108 -26.64 9.83 -18.14
N GLY A 109 -25.46 9.82 -17.51
CA GLY A 109 -24.58 11.00 -17.38
C GLY A 109 -25.01 11.98 -16.29
N GLU A 110 -25.93 11.60 -15.40
CA GLU A 110 -26.37 12.46 -14.28
C GLU A 110 -25.31 12.56 -13.17
N LYS A 111 -24.43 11.55 -13.07
CA LYS A 111 -23.31 11.48 -12.12
C LYS A 111 -22.07 10.91 -12.79
N SER A 112 -20.92 11.48 -12.46
CA SER A 112 -19.61 10.94 -12.84
C SER A 112 -19.24 9.71 -11.98
N ALA A 113 -18.29 8.89 -12.46
CA ALA A 113 -17.79 7.75 -11.69
C ALA A 113 -17.17 8.17 -10.34
N GLY A 114 -16.43 9.29 -10.33
CA GLY A 114 -15.83 9.82 -9.11
C GLY A 114 -16.86 10.26 -8.07
N GLU A 115 -17.90 11.01 -8.49
CA GLU A 115 -19.00 11.40 -7.58
C GLU A 115 -19.72 10.17 -7.02
N GLN A 116 -19.97 9.18 -7.87
CA GLN A 116 -20.67 7.95 -7.52
C GLN A 116 -19.90 7.16 -6.46
N ILE A 117 -18.58 6.96 -6.63
CA ILE A 117 -17.73 6.29 -5.65
C ILE A 117 -17.68 7.12 -4.35
N GLY A 118 -17.54 8.44 -4.45
CA GLY A 118 -17.49 9.34 -3.31
C GLY A 118 -18.73 9.28 -2.40
N HIS A 119 -19.90 8.88 -2.91
CA HIS A 119 -21.12 8.72 -2.11
C HIS A 119 -21.04 7.59 -1.07
N PHE A 120 -20.24 6.55 -1.31
CA PHE A 120 -20.10 5.42 -0.40
C PHE A 120 -19.29 5.77 0.86
N GLY A 121 -18.32 6.69 0.74
CA GLY A 121 -17.39 7.05 1.81
C GLY A 121 -16.38 5.96 2.12
N TYR A 122 -15.08 6.29 2.08
CA TYR A 122 -14.01 5.30 2.23
C TYR A 122 -13.93 4.69 3.63
N ALA A 123 -14.15 5.48 4.68
CA ALA A 123 -14.23 4.98 6.05
C ALA A 123 -15.30 3.89 6.19
N THR A 124 -16.52 4.18 5.73
CA THR A 124 -17.64 3.23 5.74
C THR A 124 -17.29 1.97 4.95
N LEU A 125 -16.74 2.13 3.73
CA LEU A 125 -16.39 0.96 2.92
C LEU A 125 -15.33 0.08 3.59
N MET A 126 -14.28 0.64 4.19
CA MET A 126 -13.22 -0.15 4.85
C MET A 126 -13.72 -0.94 6.06
N ILE A 127 -14.78 -0.48 6.72
CA ILE A 127 -15.43 -1.19 7.82
C ILE A 127 -16.14 -2.47 7.32
N HIS A 128 -16.77 -2.42 6.14
CA HIS A 128 -17.67 -3.48 5.66
C HIS A 128 -17.11 -4.36 4.56
N THR A 129 -16.10 -3.90 3.84
CA THR A 129 -15.49 -4.65 2.73
C THR A 129 -14.51 -5.68 3.24
N ASP A 130 -14.25 -6.71 2.44
CA ASP A 130 -13.11 -7.61 2.67
C ASP A 130 -11.81 -6.83 2.40
N ARG A 131 -11.22 -6.30 3.46
CA ARG A 131 -9.99 -5.49 3.36
C ARG A 131 -8.82 -6.28 2.78
N VAL A 132 -8.74 -7.59 3.01
CA VAL A 132 -7.66 -8.42 2.43
C VAL A 132 -7.77 -8.41 0.92
N LYS A 133 -8.98 -8.64 0.40
CA LYS A 133 -9.26 -8.53 -1.04
C LYS A 133 -8.89 -7.15 -1.59
N ARG A 134 -9.23 -6.06 -0.88
CA ARG A 134 -8.95 -4.69 -1.35
C ARG A 134 -7.48 -4.33 -1.33
N VAL A 135 -6.74 -4.73 -0.30
CA VAL A 135 -5.28 -4.57 -0.25
C VAL A 135 -4.61 -5.36 -1.37
N HIS A 136 -5.02 -6.61 -1.62
CA HIS A 136 -4.50 -7.40 -2.72
C HIS A 136 -4.75 -6.74 -4.07
N GLN A 137 -5.97 -6.27 -4.33
CA GLN A 137 -6.29 -5.56 -5.56
C GLN A 137 -5.42 -4.31 -5.74
N LEU A 138 -5.23 -3.52 -4.68
CA LEU A 138 -4.37 -2.34 -4.71
C LEU A 138 -2.92 -2.70 -5.04
N LEU A 139 -2.35 -3.71 -4.36
CA LEU A 139 -0.97 -4.15 -4.57
C LEU A 139 -0.72 -4.74 -5.96
N LEU A 140 -1.70 -5.44 -6.52
CA LEU A 140 -1.62 -5.99 -7.89
C LEU A 140 -1.70 -4.90 -8.96
N ARG A 141 -2.42 -3.81 -8.67
CA ARG A 141 -2.62 -2.68 -9.60
C ARG A 141 -1.53 -1.63 -9.52
N LEU A 142 -0.86 -1.50 -8.37
CA LEU A 142 0.21 -0.53 -8.18
C LEU A 142 1.32 -0.78 -9.21
N ASN A 143 1.46 0.13 -10.17
CA ASN A 143 2.51 0.03 -11.17
C ASN A 143 3.84 0.52 -10.55
N TRP A 144 4.68 -0.41 -10.14
CA TRP A 144 5.97 -0.10 -9.50
C TRP A 144 6.95 0.64 -10.42
N GLU A 145 6.75 0.58 -11.73
CA GLU A 145 7.54 1.31 -12.72
C GLU A 145 6.97 2.71 -13.02
N ASP A 146 5.82 3.07 -12.44
CA ASP A 146 5.19 4.38 -12.62
C ASP A 146 5.70 5.39 -11.58
N ASP A 147 6.52 6.33 -12.03
CA ASP A 147 7.09 7.42 -11.23
C ASP A 147 6.25 8.71 -11.25
N THR A 148 4.94 8.61 -11.53
CA THR A 148 4.07 9.78 -11.55
C THR A 148 3.94 10.42 -10.16
N PRO A 149 3.74 11.76 -10.08
CA PRO A 149 3.50 12.44 -8.81
C PRO A 149 2.31 11.86 -8.02
N ALA A 150 1.27 11.40 -8.71
CA ALA A 150 0.10 10.77 -8.08
C ALA A 150 0.47 9.45 -7.39
N THR A 151 1.20 8.56 -8.07
CA THR A 151 1.65 7.28 -7.49
C THR A 151 2.62 7.53 -6.31
N LYS A 152 3.56 8.47 -6.44
CA LYS A 152 4.48 8.83 -5.36
C LYS A 152 3.76 9.46 -4.16
N SER A 153 2.80 10.35 -4.40
CA SER A 153 1.99 10.95 -3.33
C SER A 153 1.18 9.90 -2.59
N LEU A 154 0.62 8.92 -3.30
CA LEU A 154 -0.12 7.82 -2.68
C LEU A 154 0.76 6.97 -1.75
N ILE A 155 1.96 6.62 -2.22
CA ILE A 155 2.93 5.86 -1.41
C ILE A 155 3.38 6.68 -0.20
N ALA A 156 3.62 7.98 -0.39
CA ALA A 156 3.95 8.89 0.70
C ALA A 156 2.82 8.95 1.74
N THR A 157 1.56 9.02 1.30
CA THR A 157 0.40 8.94 2.21
C THR A 157 0.41 7.62 2.98
N LEU A 158 0.53 6.47 2.32
CA LEU A 158 0.55 5.17 2.99
C LEU A 158 1.66 5.08 4.05
N ILE A 159 2.90 5.47 3.69
CA ILE A 159 4.04 5.42 4.60
C ILE A 159 3.85 6.40 5.76
N SER A 160 3.41 7.63 5.49
CA SER A 160 3.17 8.63 6.54
C SER A 160 2.08 8.18 7.50
N SER A 161 0.97 7.64 6.97
CA SER A 161 -0.14 7.10 7.76
C SER A 161 0.29 5.93 8.65
N ALA A 162 1.24 5.10 8.18
CA ALA A 162 1.80 3.98 8.93
C ALA A 162 2.89 4.37 9.95
N LEU A 163 3.44 5.59 9.87
CA LEU A 163 4.38 6.15 10.85
C LEU A 163 3.69 7.05 11.89
N ALA A 164 2.45 7.47 11.63
CA ALA A 164 1.73 8.43 12.45
C ALA A 164 1.54 7.92 13.90
N THR A 165 2.02 8.72 14.86
CA THR A 165 1.94 8.44 16.30
C THR A 165 0.84 9.23 17.01
N ASP A 166 0.12 10.08 16.30
CA ASP A 166 -0.89 11.00 16.84
C ASP A 166 -2.33 10.47 16.72
N ARG A 167 -2.49 9.22 16.28
CA ARG A 167 -3.81 8.59 16.11
C ARG A 167 -4.37 8.15 17.44
N GLU A 168 -5.12 9.06 18.07
CA GLU A 168 -5.81 8.82 19.32
C GLU A 168 -7.19 8.17 19.10
N TYR A 169 -7.58 7.31 20.04
CA TYR A 169 -8.90 6.70 20.10
C TYR A 169 -9.35 6.53 21.54
N HIS A 170 -10.66 6.59 21.75
CA HIS A 170 -11.23 6.46 23.07
C HIS A 170 -11.77 5.03 23.29
N GLU A 171 -11.21 4.32 24.26
CA GLU A 171 -11.64 2.96 24.61
C GLU A 171 -11.79 2.83 26.13
N SER A 172 -12.94 2.31 26.57
CA SER A 172 -13.21 2.05 27.99
C SER A 172 -13.07 3.25 28.93
N GLY A 173 -13.32 4.48 28.45
CA GLY A 173 -13.23 5.68 29.27
C GLY A 173 -11.85 6.32 29.34
N GLN A 174 -10.92 5.89 28.48
CA GLN A 174 -9.56 6.42 28.43
C GLN A 174 -9.17 6.73 26.98
N ASP A 175 -8.48 7.85 26.80
CA ASP A 175 -7.81 8.18 25.55
C ASP A 175 -6.55 7.31 25.43
N LYS A 176 -6.44 6.62 24.30
CA LYS A 176 -5.32 5.75 23.94
C LYS A 176 -4.77 6.20 22.60
N THR A 177 -3.50 5.91 22.36
CA THR A 177 -2.85 6.17 21.09
C THR A 177 -2.55 4.86 20.40
N HIS A 178 -2.80 4.80 19.09
CA HIS A 178 -2.39 3.66 18.29
C HIS A 178 -0.87 3.54 18.27
N THR A 179 -0.38 2.31 18.38
CA THR A 179 1.03 2.03 18.08
C THR A 179 1.19 2.03 16.57
N PRO A 180 2.14 2.78 16.00
CA PRO A 180 2.33 2.82 14.55
C PRO A 180 2.75 1.42 14.03
N PRO A 181 2.26 0.99 12.86
CA PRO A 181 2.60 -0.31 12.28
C PRO A 181 4.09 -0.50 12.02
N ILE A 182 4.79 0.58 11.67
CA ILE A 182 6.23 0.61 11.43
C ILE A 182 6.84 1.80 12.17
N THR A 183 8.14 1.71 12.47
CA THR A 183 8.93 2.82 13.00
C THR A 183 9.75 3.49 11.89
N ALA A 184 10.34 4.66 12.17
CA ALA A 184 11.28 5.30 11.26
C ALA A 184 12.47 4.38 10.93
N HIS A 185 12.93 3.64 11.93
CA HIS A 185 14.00 2.65 11.76
C HIS A 185 13.57 1.50 10.85
N ASP A 186 12.35 0.97 11.01
CA ASP A 186 11.81 -0.08 10.14
C ASP A 186 11.75 0.40 8.67
N LEU A 187 11.29 1.65 8.44
CA LEU A 187 11.24 2.25 7.10
C LEU A 187 12.62 2.30 6.46
N LEU A 188 13.59 2.95 7.12
CA LEU A 188 14.93 3.15 6.55
C LEU A 188 15.67 1.82 6.37
N SER A 189 15.45 0.85 7.25
CA SER A 189 16.06 -0.48 7.15
C SER A 189 15.45 -1.35 6.05
N ALA A 190 14.19 -1.09 5.65
CA ALA A 190 13.55 -1.80 4.56
C ALA A 190 14.08 -1.37 3.19
N LEU A 191 14.59 -0.14 3.07
CA LEU A 191 15.09 0.41 1.81
C LEU A 191 16.49 -0.14 1.48
N ASN A 192 16.77 -0.29 0.18
CA ASN A 192 18.12 -0.64 -0.25
C ASN A 192 19.06 0.55 0.03
N PRO A 193 20.15 0.37 0.80
CA PRO A 193 21.06 1.46 1.13
C PRO A 193 21.70 2.14 -0.09
N LEU A 194 21.98 1.37 -1.14
CA LEU A 194 22.56 1.91 -2.37
C LEU A 194 21.56 2.78 -3.12
N ASP A 195 20.31 2.34 -3.24
CA ASP A 195 19.25 3.13 -3.87
C ASP A 195 18.98 4.41 -3.10
N TYR A 196 18.94 4.33 -1.76
CA TYR A 196 18.78 5.47 -0.88
C TYR A 196 19.88 6.53 -1.12
N VAL A 197 21.15 6.14 -1.05
CA VAL A 197 22.28 7.07 -1.26
C VAL A 197 22.36 7.58 -2.71
N THR A 198 21.89 6.79 -3.68
CA THR A 198 21.91 7.17 -5.10
C THR A 198 20.88 8.24 -5.44
N HIS A 199 19.69 8.15 -4.85
CA HIS A 199 18.55 8.97 -5.23
C HIS A 199 18.29 10.16 -4.30
N VAL A 200 18.63 10.03 -3.02
CA VAL A 200 18.47 11.14 -2.07
C VAL A 200 19.51 12.24 -2.37
N SER A 201 19.09 13.49 -2.24
CA SER A 201 19.94 14.64 -2.53
C SER A 201 21.19 14.64 -1.65
N ARG A 202 22.32 15.03 -2.24
CA ARG A 202 23.60 15.10 -1.51
C ARG A 202 23.55 16.09 -0.35
N GLU A 203 22.73 17.12 -0.45
CA GLU A 203 22.55 18.13 0.59
C GLU A 203 21.89 17.53 1.83
N GLU A 204 20.78 16.80 1.65
CA GLU A 204 20.11 16.08 2.76
C GLU A 204 21.01 15.00 3.35
N LEU A 205 21.69 14.21 2.51
CA LEU A 205 22.63 13.19 2.97
C LEU A 205 23.79 13.79 3.79
N ALA A 206 24.34 14.93 3.35
CA ALA A 206 25.42 15.60 4.07
C ALA A 206 24.95 16.12 5.45
N GLU A 207 23.71 16.59 5.55
CA GLU A 207 23.13 17.00 6.83
C GLU A 207 22.95 15.81 7.77
N ILE A 208 22.35 14.72 7.28
CA ILE A 208 22.18 13.47 8.04
C ILE A 208 23.53 12.93 8.52
N MET A 209 24.54 12.88 7.64
CA MET A 209 25.88 12.43 8.00
C MET A 209 26.53 13.33 9.05
N ARG A 210 26.34 14.66 8.97
CA ARG A 210 26.84 15.59 9.99
C ARG A 210 26.20 15.32 11.34
N ARG A 211 24.89 15.06 11.38
CA ARG A 211 24.18 14.72 12.62
C ARG A 211 24.61 13.38 13.19
N ARG A 212 24.74 12.35 12.35
CA ARG A 212 25.29 11.05 12.77
C ARG A 212 26.67 11.22 13.42
N LEU A 213 27.54 12.06 12.84
CA LEU A 213 28.85 12.37 13.42
C LEU A 213 28.74 13.09 14.78
N GLU A 214 27.83 14.06 14.93
CA GLU A 214 27.59 14.73 16.22
C GLU A 214 27.16 13.75 17.33
N TYR A 215 26.34 12.76 16.98
CA TYR A 215 25.89 11.70 17.88
C TYR A 215 27.01 10.69 18.20
N GLU A 216 27.80 10.31 17.20
CA GLU A 216 28.95 9.41 17.36
C GLU A 216 30.01 10.00 18.30
N ILE A 217 30.32 11.31 18.17
CA ILE A 217 31.21 12.03 19.07
C ILE A 217 30.71 11.98 20.53
N LYS A 218 29.39 11.96 20.73
CA LYS A 218 28.75 11.83 22.05
C LYS A 218 28.57 10.37 22.50
N HIS A 219 29.03 9.40 21.72
CA HIS A 219 28.82 7.97 21.93
C HIS A 219 27.34 7.57 22.08
N GLN A 220 26.47 8.22 21.32
CA GLN A 220 25.03 7.96 21.29
C GLN A 220 24.61 7.50 19.88
N PRO A 221 23.63 6.58 19.76
CA PRO A 221 23.06 6.25 18.45
C PRO A 221 22.23 7.43 17.93
N HIS A 222 22.36 7.73 16.64
CA HIS A 222 21.49 8.71 15.99
C HIS A 222 20.10 8.08 15.75
N PRO A 223 19.01 8.69 16.26
CA PRO A 223 17.66 8.15 16.09
C PRO A 223 17.18 8.30 14.64
N ALA A 224 16.49 7.29 14.13
CA ALA A 224 15.97 7.27 12.77
C ALA A 224 14.86 8.31 12.53
N GLU A 225 14.16 8.69 13.59
CA GLU A 225 13.13 9.72 13.58
C GLU A 225 13.72 11.08 13.20
N GLU A 226 14.89 11.43 13.73
CA GLU A 226 15.59 12.67 13.38
C GLU A 226 16.06 12.67 11.91
N GLU A 227 16.38 11.51 11.33
CA GLU A 227 16.70 11.45 9.89
C GLU A 227 15.49 11.83 9.03
N LEU A 228 14.30 11.35 9.40
CA LEU A 228 13.05 11.67 8.70
C LEU A 228 12.57 13.11 8.92
N GLU A 229 13.13 13.84 9.89
CA GLU A 229 12.92 15.30 10.01
C GLU A 229 13.64 16.07 8.90
N PHE A 230 14.81 15.57 8.45
CA PHE A 230 15.55 16.16 7.33
C PHE A 230 15.00 15.70 5.99
N ILE A 231 14.83 14.40 5.82
CA ILE A 231 14.19 13.82 4.64
C ILE A 231 12.78 13.34 4.99
N THR A 232 11.84 14.28 4.92
CA THR A 232 10.42 13.99 5.11
C THR A 232 9.97 12.82 4.22
N VAL A 233 8.96 12.07 4.65
CA VAL A 233 8.43 10.92 3.88
C VAL A 233 8.02 11.34 2.46
N ASP A 234 7.40 12.51 2.30
CA ASP A 234 7.05 13.08 0.99
C ASP A 234 8.31 13.39 0.15
N GLY A 235 9.33 13.99 0.77
CA GLY A 235 10.63 14.24 0.15
C GLY A 235 11.33 12.96 -0.30
N LEU A 236 11.31 11.93 0.54
CA LEU A 236 11.85 10.60 0.24
C LEU A 236 11.16 9.97 -0.97
N CYS A 237 9.83 9.92 -0.94
CA CYS A 237 9.04 9.33 -2.01
C CYS A 237 9.15 10.10 -3.33
N ARG A 238 9.29 11.43 -3.27
CA ARG A 238 9.51 12.27 -4.45
C ARG A 238 10.83 11.94 -5.14
N GLN A 239 11.90 11.75 -4.37
CA GLN A 239 13.26 11.54 -4.87
C GLN A 239 13.52 10.11 -5.32
N MET A 240 13.02 9.12 -4.58
CA MET A 240 13.25 7.70 -4.90
C MET A 240 12.31 7.22 -6.02
N PRO A 241 12.78 6.35 -6.92
CA PRO A 241 11.90 5.63 -7.84
C PRO A 241 10.87 4.79 -7.09
N THR A 242 9.65 4.71 -7.61
CA THR A 242 8.51 3.97 -7.02
C THR A 242 8.90 2.52 -6.68
N LYS A 243 9.62 1.83 -7.57
CA LYS A 243 10.08 0.45 -7.36
C LYS A 243 10.99 0.27 -6.14
N CYS A 244 11.79 1.28 -5.79
CA CYS A 244 12.70 1.22 -4.64
C CYS A 244 11.94 1.35 -3.31
N LEU A 245 10.72 1.89 -3.33
CA LEU A 245 9.84 2.03 -2.15
C LEU A 245 9.02 0.76 -1.87
N ARG A 246 9.01 -0.19 -2.81
CA ARG A 246 8.25 -1.45 -2.70
C ARG A 246 8.51 -2.22 -1.40
N PRO A 247 9.76 -2.41 -0.94
CA PRO A 247 10.01 -3.16 0.29
C PRO A 247 9.36 -2.51 1.52
N ALA A 248 9.35 -1.17 1.58
CA ALA A 248 8.71 -0.44 2.67
C ALA A 248 7.18 -0.63 2.66
N VAL A 249 6.56 -0.55 1.49
CA VAL A 249 5.11 -0.80 1.35
C VAL A 249 4.75 -2.24 1.71
N GLU A 250 5.54 -3.22 1.26
CA GLU A 250 5.33 -4.62 1.63
C GLU A 250 5.46 -4.85 3.14
N LEU A 251 6.43 -4.20 3.79
CA LEU A 251 6.60 -4.25 5.25
C LEU A 251 5.38 -3.67 5.98
N ILE A 252 4.82 -2.55 5.52
CA ILE A 252 3.62 -1.96 6.11
C ILE A 252 2.45 -2.96 6.09
N PHE A 253 2.18 -3.57 4.94
CA PHE A 253 1.09 -4.53 4.82
C PHE A 253 1.31 -5.80 5.63
N ASP A 254 2.55 -6.28 5.72
CA ASP A 254 2.92 -7.40 6.59
C ASP A 254 2.66 -7.08 8.07
N ARG A 255 3.07 -5.89 8.55
CA ARG A 255 2.83 -5.43 9.93
C ARG A 255 1.35 -5.20 10.25
N LEU A 256 0.57 -4.79 9.25
CA LEU A 256 -0.89 -4.68 9.35
C LEU A 256 -1.60 -6.05 9.28
N GLY A 257 -0.87 -7.15 9.05
CA GLY A 257 -1.42 -8.50 9.02
C GLY A 257 -2.12 -8.87 7.71
N TYR A 258 -1.78 -8.19 6.61
CA TYR A 258 -2.26 -8.53 5.27
C TYR A 258 -1.29 -9.49 4.57
N PRO A 259 -1.75 -10.67 4.13
CA PRO A 259 -0.89 -11.61 3.43
C PRO A 259 -0.39 -10.99 2.13
N LYS A 260 0.82 -11.35 1.69
CA LYS A 260 1.28 -10.98 0.34
C LYS A 260 0.32 -11.59 -0.69
N PRO A 261 -0.03 -10.87 -1.78
CA PRO A 261 -0.80 -11.48 -2.84
C PRO A 261 0.00 -12.68 -3.36
N GLU A 262 -0.62 -13.85 -3.34
CA GLU A 262 -0.06 -15.02 -4.04
C GLU A 262 0.06 -14.59 -5.51
N THR A 263 1.29 -14.38 -5.96
CA THR A 263 1.56 -14.25 -7.39
C THR A 263 0.97 -15.51 -7.98
N ALA A 264 0.02 -15.38 -8.91
CA ALA A 264 -0.62 -16.51 -9.57
C ALA A 264 0.48 -17.43 -10.11
N SER A 265 0.85 -18.41 -9.31
CA SER A 265 1.74 -19.48 -9.69
C SER A 265 0.92 -20.27 -10.69
N GLN A 266 1.35 -20.19 -11.95
CA GLN A 266 1.08 -21.12 -13.03
C GLN A 266 -0.29 -21.79 -12.93
N ALA A 267 -1.20 -21.37 -13.80
CA ALA A 267 -2.37 -22.16 -14.16
C ALA A 267 -2.01 -23.65 -14.17
N PRO A 268 -2.81 -24.53 -13.55
CA PRO A 268 -2.52 -25.96 -13.58
C PRO A 268 -2.34 -26.34 -15.04
N ALA A 269 -1.16 -26.86 -15.37
CA ALA A 269 -0.88 -27.39 -16.68
C ALA A 269 -2.03 -28.34 -17.02
N ASP A 270 -2.82 -27.92 -18.00
CA ASP A 270 -3.89 -28.69 -18.59
C ASP A 270 -3.25 -29.98 -19.10
N ASN A 271 -3.45 -31.07 -18.36
CA ASN A 271 -3.08 -32.42 -18.79
C ASN A 271 -4.04 -32.83 -19.92
N GLY A 272 -3.84 -32.21 -21.08
CA GLY A 272 -4.36 -32.71 -22.35
C GLY A 272 -3.65 -34.01 -22.72
N PRO A 273 -4.36 -35.00 -23.29
CA PRO A 273 -3.80 -36.32 -23.56
C PRO A 273 -2.71 -36.22 -24.63
N ALA A 274 -1.58 -36.88 -24.34
CA ALA A 274 -0.42 -37.01 -25.21
C ALA A 274 -0.82 -37.46 -26.61
N THR A 275 -0.64 -36.59 -27.60
CA THR A 275 -0.63 -36.99 -29.01
C THR A 275 0.78 -37.48 -29.32
N GLN A 276 0.92 -38.79 -29.50
CA GLN A 276 2.14 -39.46 -29.92
C GLN A 276 2.54 -38.92 -31.30
N ILE A 277 3.71 -38.30 -31.39
CA ILE A 277 4.40 -38.02 -32.65
C ILE A 277 5.45 -39.13 -32.83
N PRO A 278 5.53 -39.78 -34.01
CA PRO A 278 6.42 -40.92 -34.22
C PRO A 278 7.89 -40.50 -34.18
N ASP A 279 8.66 -41.42 -33.61
CA ASP A 279 10.11 -41.54 -33.60
C ASP A 279 10.65 -41.70 -35.03
N ASP A 280 11.47 -40.75 -35.49
CA ASP A 280 12.34 -40.92 -36.65
C ASP A 280 13.68 -40.17 -36.38
N GLY A 281 14.64 -40.93 -35.85
CA GLY A 281 16.00 -41.10 -36.38
C GLY A 281 16.93 -39.88 -36.59
N GLU A 282 18.09 -39.96 -35.92
CA GLU A 282 19.40 -39.37 -36.28
C GLU A 282 19.52 -37.83 -36.08
N THR A 283 20.51 -37.25 -35.39
CA THR A 283 21.90 -37.63 -35.13
C THR A 283 22.45 -36.77 -33.98
N ALA A 284 23.42 -37.33 -33.27
CA ALA A 284 24.19 -36.70 -32.20
C ALA A 284 24.88 -35.40 -32.63
N LEU A 285 24.90 -34.41 -31.72
CA LEU A 285 25.95 -33.41 -31.59
C LEU A 285 25.93 -32.92 -30.13
N GLU A 286 26.67 -33.63 -29.28
CA GLU A 286 27.17 -33.09 -28.03
C GLU A 286 28.03 -31.86 -28.38
N SER A 287 27.64 -30.69 -27.89
CA SER A 287 28.50 -29.50 -27.87
C SER A 287 28.82 -29.18 -26.42
N GLU A 288 30.06 -29.48 -26.10
CA GLU A 288 30.75 -29.31 -24.83
C GLU A 288 30.65 -27.88 -24.29
N LEU A 289 30.34 -27.76 -23.00
CA LEU A 289 30.55 -26.54 -22.22
C LEU A 289 32.06 -26.39 -21.98
N PRO A 290 32.70 -25.25 -22.27
CA PRO A 290 34.11 -25.05 -21.95
C PRO A 290 34.31 -24.92 -20.43
N GLU A 291 35.14 -25.81 -19.88
CA GLU A 291 35.66 -25.74 -18.52
C GLU A 291 36.51 -24.46 -18.34
N PHE A 292 36.11 -23.59 -17.41
CA PHE A 292 36.91 -22.46 -16.98
C PHE A 292 38.07 -22.95 -16.09
N HIS A 293 39.24 -23.15 -16.70
CA HIS A 293 40.50 -23.29 -15.97
C HIS A 293 40.97 -21.90 -15.50
N LEU A 294 40.95 -21.68 -14.18
CA LEU A 294 41.64 -20.57 -13.53
C LEU A 294 43.13 -20.91 -13.40
N ASP A 295 43.92 -20.52 -14.39
CA ASP A 295 45.37 -20.47 -14.23
C ASP A 295 45.73 -19.33 -13.26
N ARG A 296 46.31 -19.73 -12.14
CA ARG A 296 46.79 -18.90 -11.05
C ARG A 296 48.22 -18.49 -11.39
N ASP A 297 48.40 -17.34 -12.02
CA ASP A 297 49.73 -16.73 -12.17
C ASP A 297 50.13 -16.07 -10.84
N GLU A 298 51.04 -16.75 -10.13
CA GLU A 298 51.95 -16.15 -9.17
C GLU A 298 52.94 -15.25 -9.90
N SER A 299 52.85 -13.93 -9.74
CA SER A 299 53.97 -13.00 -9.53
C SER A 299 53.64 -11.59 -10.05
N ASP A 300 53.31 -10.67 -9.14
CA ASP A 300 54.02 -9.38 -9.06
C ASP A 300 53.53 -8.60 -7.84
N SER A 301 54.31 -8.69 -6.75
CA SER A 301 54.15 -7.81 -5.59
C SER A 301 54.74 -6.45 -5.93
N PRO A 302 54.00 -5.33 -5.81
CA PRO A 302 54.60 -4.00 -5.92
C PRO A 302 55.51 -3.73 -4.69
N PRO A 303 56.62 -2.99 -4.88
CA PRO A 303 57.61 -2.79 -3.83
C PRO A 303 57.10 -1.91 -2.69
N ILE A 304 57.41 -2.34 -1.48
CA ILE A 304 57.28 -1.63 -0.21
C ILE A 304 58.14 -0.36 -0.29
N LEU A 305 57.52 0.82 -0.17
CA LEU A 305 58.23 2.06 0.04
C LEU A 305 58.47 2.25 1.53
N ASP A 306 59.75 2.19 1.91
CA ASP A 306 60.29 2.47 3.23
C ASP A 306 59.89 3.87 3.74
N GLU A 307 59.41 3.91 4.99
CA GLU A 307 59.40 5.13 5.80
C GLU A 307 60.84 5.53 6.19
N PRO A 308 61.25 6.80 6.05
CA PRO A 308 62.36 7.31 6.82
C PRO A 308 61.84 7.97 8.11
N GLY A 309 62.34 7.42 9.23
CA GLY A 309 62.01 7.85 10.57
C GLY A 309 62.47 9.25 10.98
N HIS A 310 62.06 9.55 12.21
CA HIS A 310 62.24 10.71 13.07
C HIS A 310 63.51 11.59 12.97
N SER A 311 63.23 12.90 13.00
CA SER A 311 63.77 13.97 13.88
C SER A 311 65.21 14.50 13.63
N PRO A 312 65.60 15.73 14.08
CA PRO A 312 65.01 16.53 15.18
C PRO A 312 64.86 18.06 14.96
N LYS A 313 64.28 18.69 15.98
CA LYS A 313 64.28 20.13 16.29
C LYS A 313 65.66 20.80 16.20
N ALA A 314 65.66 22.03 15.71
CA ALA A 314 66.44 23.16 16.21
C ALA A 314 65.60 24.43 16.04
#